data_AF-A0A1B5D6Z9-F1
#
_entry.id   AF-A0A1B5D6Z9-F1
#
_cell.length_a   1.000
_cell.length_b   1.000
_cell.length_c   1.000
_cell.angle_alpha   90.00
_cell.angle_beta   90.00
_cell.angle_gamma   90.00
#
_symmetry.space_group_name_H-M   'P 1'
#
loop_
_entity.id
_entity.type
_entity.pdbx_description
1 polymer ?
#
loop_
_entity_poly.entity_id
_entity_poly.type
_entity_poly.pdbx_seq_one_letter_code
_entity_poly.pdbx_strand_id
1 'polypeptide(L)'
;MKLTPSEWLEKIDFLINKAVTSDLDRGWNEDIITYKILKSFTKKLKKVTITSPAPQNVAWDLYKFAGKNFETKYGDIAILVKFTFPNGTEKEGVAFLEAKRFYTECSRFKALDFGQLQLQLDNTHAHRTLLYVGSASSRHATNLELQYCSTFQQDALSEGHALTVPSETTISLEDKKLTLLDHSLPLSYILTTRYLKGMELDYDPDTVRSTKGFMNDRSGVKFLLVTHITYDLTLEPEPGKIKIGRRYKLVSLVPDDPMPAT
;
A
#
# COMPACT_ATOMS: atom_id res chain seq x y z
N MET A 1 -5.15 17.48 -10.15
CA MET A 1 -3.79 18.01 -9.95
C MET A 1 -2.88 17.42 -11.00
N LYS A 2 -1.94 18.17 -11.59
CA LYS A 2 -0.94 17.63 -12.54
C LYS A 2 0.41 17.54 -11.85
N LEU A 3 1.11 16.41 -11.99
CA LEU A 3 2.41 16.16 -11.38
C LEU A 3 3.32 15.41 -12.37
N THR A 4 4.60 15.71 -12.38
CA THR A 4 5.62 14.85 -12.98
C THR A 4 5.75 13.54 -12.19
N PRO A 5 6.37 12.48 -12.74
CA PRO A 5 6.63 11.25 -11.99
C PRO A 5 7.45 11.46 -10.71
N SER A 6 8.41 12.40 -10.69
CA SER A 6 9.19 12.72 -9.48
C SER A 6 8.33 13.40 -8.43
N GLU A 7 7.62 14.47 -8.80
CA GLU A 7 6.71 15.17 -7.89
C GLU A 7 5.62 14.23 -7.36
N TRP A 8 5.16 13.29 -8.18
CA TRP A 8 4.19 12.27 -7.78
C TRP A 8 4.73 11.36 -6.67
N LEU A 9 5.94 10.84 -6.85
CA LEU A 9 6.64 10.00 -5.88
C LEU A 9 6.93 10.76 -4.59
N GLU A 10 7.54 11.94 -4.68
CA GLU A 10 7.85 12.82 -3.54
C GLU A 10 6.60 13.18 -2.75
N LYS A 11 5.47 13.45 -3.45
CA LYS A 11 4.22 13.78 -2.78
C LYS A 11 3.65 12.60 -2.01
N ILE A 12 3.69 11.41 -2.59
CA ILE A 12 3.26 10.19 -1.89
C ILE A 12 4.15 9.92 -0.68
N ASP A 13 5.45 10.03 -0.86
CA ASP A 13 6.43 9.82 0.20
C ASP A 13 6.25 10.80 1.38
N PHE A 14 6.12 12.10 1.07
CA PHE A 14 5.83 13.12 2.06
C PHE A 14 4.55 12.81 2.86
N LEU A 15 3.49 12.33 2.21
CA LEU A 15 2.24 11.99 2.89
C LEU A 15 2.37 10.76 3.78
N ILE A 16 3.12 9.75 3.34
CA ILE A 16 3.44 8.57 4.13
C ILE A 16 4.24 8.97 5.37
N ASN A 17 5.37 9.64 5.19
CA ASN A 17 6.25 10.03 6.29
C ASN A 17 5.54 10.96 7.28
N LYS A 18 4.72 11.90 6.79
CA LYS A 18 3.90 12.77 7.65
C LYS A 18 2.86 11.99 8.45
N ALA A 19 2.26 10.95 7.88
CA ALA A 19 1.28 10.13 8.58
C ALA A 19 1.94 9.31 9.69
N VAL A 20 3.07 8.65 9.40
CA VAL A 20 3.81 7.84 10.39
C VAL A 20 4.34 8.69 11.55
N THR A 21 4.93 9.85 11.25
CA THR A 21 5.54 10.72 12.27
C THR A 21 4.51 11.45 13.14
N SER A 22 3.24 11.53 12.72
CA SER A 22 2.18 12.20 13.50
C SER A 22 1.72 11.45 14.76
N ASP A 23 2.17 10.20 14.95
CA ASP A 23 1.66 9.28 15.98
C ASP A 23 2.74 8.60 16.84
N LEU A 24 3.98 9.11 16.83
CA LEU A 24 5.13 8.45 17.46
C LEU A 24 4.97 8.19 18.97
N ASP A 25 4.11 8.93 19.66
CA ASP A 25 3.92 8.79 21.11
C ASP A 25 2.82 7.76 21.45
N ARG A 26 1.57 8.22 21.61
CA ARG A 26 0.45 7.38 22.08
C ARG A 26 -0.27 6.64 20.96
N GLY A 27 -0.01 7.02 19.71
CA GLY A 27 -0.71 6.55 18.52
C GLY A 27 0.04 5.49 17.71
N TRP A 28 1.20 5.01 18.19
CA TRP A 28 2.09 4.11 17.46
C TRP A 28 1.42 2.76 17.23
N ASN A 29 0.47 2.65 16.33
CA ASN A 29 -0.34 1.46 16.08
C ASN A 29 -0.45 1.27 14.56
N GLU A 30 -0.18 0.04 14.11
CA GLU A 30 -0.08 -0.30 12.69
C GLU A 30 -1.36 0.05 11.91
N ASP A 31 -2.53 -0.20 12.50
CA ASP A 31 -3.82 0.11 11.87
C ASP A 31 -4.08 1.60 11.76
N ILE A 32 -3.74 2.35 12.82
CA ILE A 32 -3.93 3.81 12.87
C ILE A 32 -3.02 4.48 11.84
N ILE A 33 -1.75 4.08 11.81
CA ILE A 33 -0.75 4.57 10.85
C ILE A 33 -1.21 4.26 9.42
N THR A 34 -1.57 3.00 9.15
CA THR A 34 -2.09 2.54 7.85
C THR A 34 -3.29 3.37 7.42
N TYR A 35 -4.30 3.50 8.29
CA TYR A 35 -5.51 4.26 8.00
C TYR A 35 -5.20 5.72 7.65
N LYS A 36 -4.32 6.38 8.41
CA LYS A 36 -3.93 7.77 8.14
C LYS A 36 -3.19 7.92 6.82
N ILE A 37 -2.26 7.01 6.51
CA ILE A 37 -1.56 6.99 5.21
C ILE A 37 -2.59 6.92 4.09
N LEU A 38 -3.44 5.88 4.09
CA LEU A 38 -4.38 5.63 3.00
C LEU A 38 -5.46 6.73 2.90
N LYS A 39 -5.97 7.23 4.04
CA LYS A 39 -6.92 8.34 4.08
C LYS A 39 -6.29 9.64 3.56
N SER A 40 -5.00 9.85 3.78
CA SER A 40 -4.31 11.03 3.26
C SER A 40 -4.26 11.04 1.73
N PHE A 41 -4.10 9.87 1.09
CA PHE A 41 -4.12 9.74 -0.36
C PHE A 41 -5.49 10.13 -0.92
N THR A 42 -6.58 9.55 -0.40
CA THR A 42 -7.93 9.84 -0.89
C THR A 42 -8.40 11.26 -0.59
N LYS A 43 -7.90 11.88 0.48
CA LYS A 43 -8.22 13.27 0.84
C LYS A 43 -7.43 14.30 0.03
N LYS A 44 -6.13 14.08 -0.18
CA LYS A 44 -5.21 15.09 -0.75
C LYS A 44 -4.85 14.83 -2.22
N LEU A 45 -4.94 13.57 -2.66
CA LEU A 45 -4.56 13.08 -3.99
C LEU A 45 -5.73 12.35 -4.66
N LYS A 46 -6.97 12.77 -4.38
CA LYS A 46 -8.21 12.13 -4.88
C LYS A 46 -8.15 11.87 -6.38
N LYS A 47 -7.65 12.84 -7.16
CA LYS A 47 -7.46 12.77 -8.61
C LYS A 47 -6.15 13.46 -9.02
N VAL A 48 -5.29 12.72 -9.70
CA VAL A 48 -3.98 13.19 -10.16
C VAL A 48 -3.77 12.78 -11.62
N THR A 49 -3.26 13.69 -12.42
CA THR A 49 -2.72 13.42 -13.75
C THR A 49 -1.22 13.41 -13.64
N ILE A 50 -0.60 12.26 -13.90
CA ILE A 50 0.84 12.14 -14.02
C ILE A 50 1.20 12.53 -15.46
N THR A 51 2.19 13.41 -15.61
CA THR A 51 2.65 13.90 -16.92
C THR A 51 3.73 12.97 -17.51
N SER A 52 4.39 13.41 -18.58
CA SER A 52 5.42 12.67 -19.30
C SER A 52 6.53 12.07 -18.40
N PRO A 53 7.16 10.95 -18.79
CA PRO A 53 7.10 10.31 -20.12
C PRO A 53 5.95 9.29 -20.28
N ALA A 54 5.26 8.92 -19.21
CA ALA A 54 4.18 7.92 -19.23
C ALA A 54 2.91 8.52 -18.61
N PRO A 55 2.19 9.36 -19.36
CA PRO A 55 1.08 10.11 -18.82
C PRO A 55 -0.10 9.21 -18.50
N GLN A 56 -0.74 9.45 -17.35
CA GLN A 56 -1.88 8.66 -16.88
C GLN A 56 -2.70 9.48 -15.88
N ASN A 57 -4.02 9.29 -15.87
CA ASN A 57 -4.87 9.80 -14.80
C ASN A 57 -5.06 8.71 -13.74
N VAL A 58 -4.98 9.08 -12.47
CA VAL A 58 -5.09 8.20 -11.32
C VAL A 58 -6.13 8.76 -10.35
N ALA A 59 -7.05 7.92 -9.91
CA ALA A 59 -7.97 8.22 -8.82
C ALA A 59 -8.15 7.04 -7.89
N TRP A 60 -8.48 7.31 -6.64
CA TRP A 60 -8.43 6.34 -5.55
C TRP A 60 -9.62 6.52 -4.62
N ASP A 61 -10.14 5.41 -4.13
CA ASP A 61 -11.06 5.34 -3.00
C ASP A 61 -10.49 4.39 -1.94
N LEU A 62 -10.88 4.61 -0.69
CA LEU A 62 -10.47 3.78 0.44
C LEU A 62 -11.70 3.13 1.05
N TYR A 63 -11.63 1.83 1.20
CA TYR A 63 -12.65 1.02 1.83
C TYR A 63 -12.08 0.36 3.09
N LYS A 64 -12.93 0.24 4.11
CA LYS A 64 -12.62 -0.50 5.33
C LYS A 64 -13.59 -1.66 5.46
N PHE A 65 -13.09 -2.82 5.86
CA PHE A 65 -13.93 -3.97 6.15
C PHE A 65 -14.79 -3.70 7.39
N ALA A 66 -16.09 -3.98 7.33
CA ALA A 66 -17.05 -3.68 8.40
C ALA A 66 -17.55 -4.93 9.16
N GLY A 67 -17.06 -6.12 8.85
CA GLY A 67 -17.41 -7.35 9.58
C GLY A 67 -16.54 -7.56 10.82
N LYS A 68 -17.07 -8.33 11.79
CA LYS A 68 -16.39 -8.60 13.08
C LYS A 68 -15.35 -9.73 13.03
N ASN A 69 -15.43 -10.63 12.05
CA ASN A 69 -14.59 -11.84 11.95
C ASN A 69 -14.11 -12.03 10.50
N PHE A 70 -13.03 -11.36 10.11
CA PHE A 70 -12.35 -11.66 8.84
C PHE A 70 -11.07 -12.43 9.11
N GLU A 71 -10.75 -13.34 8.20
CA GLU A 71 -9.47 -14.04 8.18
C GLU A 71 -8.50 -13.20 7.34
N THR A 72 -7.31 -12.91 7.89
CA THR A 72 -6.23 -12.16 7.22
C THR A 72 -5.52 -13.02 6.16
N LYS A 73 -6.31 -13.66 5.29
CA LYS A 73 -5.86 -14.60 4.24
C LYS A 73 -4.77 -13.99 3.35
N TYR A 74 -4.88 -12.69 3.06
CA TYR A 74 -3.93 -11.95 2.24
C TYR A 74 -3.26 -10.79 3.00
N GLY A 75 -3.40 -10.75 4.33
CA GLY A 75 -2.84 -9.69 5.17
C GLY A 75 -3.75 -8.51 5.47
N ASP A 76 -3.14 -7.41 5.92
CA ASP A 76 -3.85 -6.25 6.47
C ASP A 76 -4.43 -5.33 5.38
N ILE A 77 -3.73 -5.19 4.26
CA ILE A 77 -4.01 -4.19 3.23
C ILE A 77 -4.03 -4.86 1.85
N ALA A 78 -4.99 -4.49 1.01
CA ALA A 78 -4.96 -4.76 -0.43
C ALA A 78 -4.99 -3.46 -1.23
N ILE A 79 -4.17 -3.42 -2.28
CA ILE A 79 -4.12 -2.37 -3.29
C ILE A 79 -4.70 -2.94 -4.58
N LEU A 80 -6.00 -2.72 -4.79
CA LEU A 80 -6.69 -3.13 -6.00
C LEU A 80 -6.51 -2.05 -7.08
N VAL A 81 -5.91 -2.39 -8.21
CA VAL A 81 -5.67 -1.48 -9.32
C VAL A 81 -6.45 -1.93 -10.54
N LYS A 82 -7.29 -1.04 -11.07
CA LYS A 82 -7.92 -1.18 -12.38
C LYS A 82 -7.22 -0.27 -13.38
N PHE A 83 -6.83 -0.83 -14.51
CA PHE A 83 -6.25 -0.13 -15.66
C PHE A 83 -7.29 -0.06 -16.77
N THR A 84 -7.41 1.13 -17.38
CA THR A 84 -8.16 1.35 -18.61
C THR A 84 -7.19 1.85 -19.69
N PHE A 85 -7.11 1.13 -20.79
CA PHE A 85 -6.22 1.43 -21.91
C PHE A 85 -6.94 2.22 -23.02
N PRO A 86 -6.21 2.92 -23.91
CA PRO A 86 -6.85 3.73 -24.97
C PRO A 86 -7.73 2.95 -25.95
N ASN A 87 -7.49 1.64 -26.08
CA ASN A 87 -8.34 0.76 -26.88
C ASN A 87 -9.62 0.29 -26.16
N GLY A 88 -9.91 0.83 -24.97
CA GLY A 88 -11.04 0.45 -24.12
C GLY A 88 -10.85 -0.87 -23.35
N THR A 89 -9.69 -1.53 -23.47
CA THR A 89 -9.41 -2.74 -22.69
C THR A 89 -9.26 -2.37 -21.21
N GLU A 90 -9.80 -3.21 -20.35
CA GLU A 90 -9.66 -3.08 -18.90
C GLU A 90 -8.92 -4.28 -18.31
N LYS A 91 -8.09 -4.03 -17.28
CA LYS A 91 -7.41 -5.06 -16.50
C LYS A 91 -7.47 -4.71 -15.02
N GLU A 92 -7.66 -5.71 -14.17
CA GLU A 92 -7.64 -5.56 -12.72
C GLU A 92 -6.59 -6.48 -12.13
N GLY A 93 -5.80 -5.95 -11.19
CA GLY A 93 -4.86 -6.74 -10.40
C GLY A 93 -4.81 -6.22 -8.98
N VAL A 94 -4.30 -7.04 -8.06
CA VAL A 94 -4.24 -6.71 -6.64
C VAL A 94 -2.85 -7.02 -6.06
N ALA A 95 -2.34 -6.13 -5.22
CA ALA A 95 -1.19 -6.41 -4.37
C ALA A 95 -1.58 -6.34 -2.90
N PHE A 96 -0.83 -7.03 -2.06
CA PHE A 96 -1.14 -7.22 -0.66
C PHE A 96 0.02 -6.81 0.25
N LEU A 97 -0.32 -6.30 1.44
CA LEU A 97 0.64 -5.89 2.44
C LEU A 97 0.23 -6.38 3.83
N GLU A 98 1.18 -6.97 4.55
CA GLU A 98 1.08 -7.25 5.99
C GLU A 98 1.86 -6.18 6.77
N ALA A 99 1.17 -5.39 7.59
CA ALA A 99 1.75 -4.23 8.25
C ALA A 99 2.30 -4.58 9.64
N LYS A 100 3.52 -4.15 9.96
CA LYS A 100 4.20 -4.39 11.24
C LYS A 100 5.00 -3.18 11.67
N ARG A 101 4.88 -2.80 12.94
CA ARG A 101 5.64 -1.69 13.55
C ARG A 101 6.85 -2.21 14.28
N PHE A 102 7.87 -1.39 14.33
CA PHE A 102 9.02 -1.60 15.18
C PHE A 102 8.68 -1.26 16.64
N TYR A 103 9.08 -2.13 17.56
CA TYR A 103 8.88 -1.96 18.99
C TYR A 103 10.22 -1.57 19.62
N THR A 104 10.34 -0.31 20.04
CA THR A 104 11.60 0.26 20.56
C THR A 104 12.03 -0.42 21.85
N GLU A 105 11.09 -0.84 22.69
CA GLU A 105 11.34 -1.49 23.98
C GLU A 105 12.03 -2.85 23.86
N CYS A 106 11.87 -3.53 22.72
CA CYS A 106 12.52 -4.81 22.45
C CYS A 106 13.37 -4.81 21.17
N SER A 107 13.55 -3.64 20.55
CA SER A 107 14.36 -3.42 19.34
C SER A 107 14.06 -4.38 18.19
N ARG A 108 12.77 -4.69 17.94
CA ARG A 108 12.34 -5.62 16.89
C ARG A 108 10.91 -5.40 16.41
N PHE A 109 10.56 -5.94 15.25
CA PHE A 109 9.20 -6.13 14.74
C PHE A 109 8.52 -7.30 15.49
N LYS A 110 8.19 -7.09 16.77
CA LYS A 110 7.71 -8.14 17.68
C LYS A 110 6.49 -8.91 17.15
N ALA A 111 5.57 -8.21 16.47
CA ALA A 111 4.32 -8.77 15.96
C ALA A 111 4.49 -9.53 14.63
N LEU A 112 5.69 -9.55 14.03
CA LEU A 112 5.93 -10.28 12.79
C LEU A 112 5.77 -11.79 13.03
N ASP A 113 4.93 -12.46 12.25
CA ASP A 113 4.68 -13.90 12.35
C ASP A 113 4.99 -14.55 11.00
N PHE A 114 6.06 -15.35 10.95
CA PHE A 114 6.50 -16.01 9.71
C PHE A 114 5.54 -17.10 9.24
N GLY A 115 4.84 -17.78 10.17
CA GLY A 115 3.83 -18.77 9.81
C GLY A 115 2.63 -18.10 9.13
N GLN A 116 2.21 -16.94 9.64
CA GLN A 116 1.18 -16.13 9.01
C GLN A 116 1.61 -15.62 7.62
N LEU A 117 2.84 -15.11 7.48
CA LEU A 117 3.37 -14.68 6.18
C LEU A 117 3.41 -15.82 5.16
N GLN A 118 3.79 -17.04 5.59
CA GLN A 118 3.80 -18.21 4.71
C GLN A 118 2.38 -18.54 4.23
N LEU A 119 1.40 -18.58 5.14
CA LEU A 119 0.00 -18.78 4.78
C LEU A 119 -0.51 -17.72 3.79
N GLN A 120 -0.06 -16.47 3.92
CA GLN A 120 -0.43 -15.40 2.99
C GLN A 120 0.18 -15.60 1.60
N LEU A 121 1.47 -15.99 1.52
CA LEU A 121 2.15 -16.29 0.25
C LEU A 121 1.58 -17.50 -0.47
N ASP A 122 1.13 -18.51 0.28
CA ASP A 122 0.46 -19.68 -0.31
C ASP A 122 -0.83 -19.30 -1.06
N ASN A 123 -1.39 -18.11 -0.78
CA ASN A 123 -2.60 -17.59 -1.41
C ASN A 123 -2.35 -16.56 -2.53
N THR A 124 -1.16 -15.98 -2.62
CA THR A 124 -0.82 -14.99 -3.65
C THR A 124 0.69 -14.75 -3.75
N HIS A 125 1.20 -14.56 -4.96
CA HIS A 125 2.59 -14.15 -5.19
C HIS A 125 2.81 -12.65 -5.00
N ALA A 126 1.75 -11.84 -4.93
CA ALA A 126 1.82 -10.37 -4.88
C ALA A 126 1.78 -9.82 -3.44
N HIS A 127 2.64 -10.34 -2.56
CA HIS A 127 2.62 -10.02 -1.13
C HIS A 127 3.95 -9.43 -0.63
N ARG A 128 3.87 -8.34 0.13
CA ARG A 128 5.02 -7.73 0.81
C ARG A 128 4.73 -7.48 2.30
N THR A 129 5.77 -7.50 3.11
CA THR A 129 5.72 -7.06 4.50
C THR A 129 5.97 -5.55 4.54
N LEU A 130 5.05 -4.78 5.12
CA LEU A 130 5.18 -3.34 5.33
C LEU A 130 5.65 -3.06 6.75
N LEU A 131 6.81 -2.42 6.89
CA LEU A 131 7.52 -2.18 8.12
C LEU A 131 7.49 -0.69 8.46
N TYR A 132 6.92 -0.36 9.62
CA TYR A 132 6.90 1.00 10.16
C TYR A 132 8.00 1.20 11.19
N VAL A 133 8.78 2.27 11.03
CA VAL A 133 9.82 2.70 11.97
C VAL A 133 9.58 4.13 12.45
N GLY A 134 9.73 4.34 13.75
CA GLY A 134 9.47 5.64 14.36
C GLY A 134 10.56 6.67 14.03
N SER A 135 11.81 6.21 13.96
CA SER A 135 12.95 7.00 13.50
C SER A 135 13.18 6.73 12.02
N ALA A 136 13.47 7.78 11.25
CA ALA A 136 13.72 7.66 9.83
C ALA A 136 14.92 6.72 9.60
N SER A 137 14.81 5.84 8.60
CA SER A 137 15.88 4.91 8.25
C SER A 137 16.33 5.14 6.83
N SER A 138 17.64 5.11 6.61
CA SER A 138 18.29 5.14 5.29
C SER A 138 18.83 3.78 4.85
N ARG A 139 18.52 2.71 5.61
CA ARG A 139 19.03 1.36 5.35
C ARG A 139 18.62 0.79 3.98
N HIS A 140 17.51 1.25 3.43
CA HIS A 140 17.04 0.88 2.09
C HIS A 140 17.75 1.63 0.96
N ALA A 141 18.56 2.67 1.25
CA ALA A 141 19.07 3.58 0.24
C ALA A 141 19.91 2.87 -0.83
N THR A 142 20.76 1.92 -0.46
CA THR A 142 21.55 1.14 -1.42
C THR A 142 20.67 0.31 -2.36
N ASN A 143 19.61 -0.33 -1.85
CA ASN A 143 18.68 -1.07 -2.73
C ASN A 143 17.94 -0.14 -3.67
N LEU A 144 17.56 1.04 -3.18
CA LEU A 144 16.88 2.04 -3.98
C LEU A 144 17.80 2.54 -5.11
N GLU A 145 19.04 2.87 -4.79
CA GLU A 145 20.07 3.30 -5.75
C GLU A 145 20.28 2.28 -6.86
N LEU A 146 20.36 0.98 -6.53
CA LEU A 146 20.49 -0.10 -7.51
C LEU A 146 19.31 -0.20 -8.49
N GLN A 147 18.14 0.32 -8.11
CA GLN A 147 16.93 0.31 -8.94
C GLN A 147 16.79 1.57 -9.80
N TYR A 148 17.59 2.61 -9.56
CA TYR A 148 17.56 3.85 -10.31
C TYR A 148 18.73 3.97 -11.29
N CYS A 149 18.44 4.47 -12.50
CA CYS A 149 19.47 5.10 -13.32
C CYS A 149 19.76 6.49 -12.72
N SER A 150 21.03 6.91 -12.68
CA SER A 150 21.64 8.03 -11.94
C SER A 150 21.04 9.46 -12.07
N THR A 151 19.83 9.63 -12.57
CA THR A 151 19.18 10.92 -12.87
C THR A 151 18.00 11.27 -11.97
N PHE A 152 17.60 10.38 -11.05
CA PHE A 152 16.52 10.66 -10.09
C PHE A 152 17.11 11.29 -8.82
N GLN A 153 16.47 12.35 -8.31
CA GLN A 153 16.86 13.02 -7.06
C GLN A 153 16.71 12.04 -5.88
N GLN A 154 17.80 11.37 -5.51
CA GLN A 154 17.84 10.36 -4.45
C GLN A 154 17.52 10.95 -3.07
N ASP A 155 17.79 12.24 -2.86
CA ASP A 155 17.68 12.90 -1.55
C ASP A 155 16.26 12.78 -0.96
N ALA A 156 15.22 12.87 -1.78
CA ALA A 156 13.84 12.86 -1.32
C ALA A 156 13.39 11.50 -0.74
N LEU A 157 14.09 10.41 -1.06
CA LEU A 157 13.78 9.06 -0.59
C LEU A 157 14.93 8.44 0.19
N SER A 158 15.95 9.23 0.53
CA SER A 158 17.14 8.77 1.26
C SER A 158 16.79 8.26 2.66
N GLU A 159 15.73 8.78 3.27
CA GLU A 159 15.21 8.36 4.56
C GLU A 159 13.71 8.05 4.47
N GLY A 160 13.26 6.99 5.17
CA GLY A 160 11.87 6.57 5.14
C GLY A 160 11.40 5.98 6.46
N HIS A 161 10.09 6.13 6.71
CA HIS A 161 9.42 5.58 7.89
C HIS A 161 8.53 4.36 7.60
N ALA A 162 8.19 4.14 6.33
CA ALA A 162 7.36 3.03 5.89
C ALA A 162 8.05 2.32 4.71
N LEU A 163 8.63 1.17 5.02
CA LEU A 163 9.50 0.41 4.13
C LEU A 163 8.88 -0.95 3.87
N THR A 164 9.08 -1.51 2.69
CA THR A 164 8.50 -2.80 2.30
C THR A 164 9.56 -3.79 1.90
N VAL A 165 9.37 -5.05 2.28
CA VAL A 165 10.23 -6.18 1.90
C VAL A 165 9.33 -7.25 1.30
N PRO A 166 9.69 -7.89 0.17
CA PRO A 166 8.97 -9.08 -0.31
C PRO A 166 8.83 -10.09 0.83
N SER A 167 7.62 -10.61 1.06
CA SER A 167 7.40 -11.45 2.25
C SER A 167 8.19 -12.74 2.20
N GLU A 168 8.46 -13.27 1.01
CA GLU A 168 9.36 -14.41 0.82
C GLU A 168 10.77 -14.11 1.34
N THR A 169 11.31 -12.92 1.07
CA THR A 169 12.59 -12.47 1.63
C THR A 169 12.52 -12.33 3.15
N THR A 170 11.43 -11.75 3.68
CA THR A 170 11.22 -11.65 5.13
C THR A 170 11.23 -13.02 5.82
N ILE A 171 10.56 -14.02 5.23
CA ILE A 171 10.54 -15.40 5.74
C ILE A 171 11.93 -16.02 5.64
N SER A 172 12.59 -15.92 4.47
CA SER A 172 13.90 -16.54 4.25
C SER A 172 14.98 -16.02 5.19
N LEU A 173 14.91 -14.75 5.59
CA LEU A 173 15.87 -14.16 6.52
C LEU A 173 15.59 -14.52 7.99
N GLU A 174 14.35 -14.90 8.31
CA GLU A 174 13.85 -15.13 9.67
C GLU A 174 14.21 -14.01 10.68
N ASP A 175 14.44 -12.79 10.18
CA ASP A 175 14.87 -11.65 10.96
C ASP A 175 13.68 -10.78 11.37
N LYS A 176 13.72 -10.29 12.61
CA LYS A 176 12.75 -9.32 13.15
C LYS A 176 13.40 -8.00 13.54
N LYS A 177 14.68 -7.78 13.25
CA LYS A 177 15.43 -6.57 13.63
C LYS A 177 15.42 -5.53 12.49
N LEU A 178 16.04 -4.37 12.76
CA LEU A 178 16.19 -3.31 11.76
C LEU A 178 17.06 -3.71 10.55
N THR A 179 17.87 -4.76 10.66
CA THR A 179 18.63 -5.33 9.54
C THR A 179 17.72 -5.84 8.42
N LEU A 180 16.47 -6.18 8.71
CA LEU A 180 15.47 -6.48 7.67
C LEU A 180 15.26 -5.30 6.69
N LEU A 181 15.51 -4.06 7.14
CA LEU A 181 15.37 -2.87 6.30
C LEU A 181 16.47 -2.75 5.25
N ASP A 182 17.59 -3.46 5.42
CA ASP A 182 18.68 -3.53 4.45
C ASP A 182 18.25 -4.27 3.16
N HIS A 183 17.06 -4.90 3.15
CA HIS A 183 16.45 -5.58 2.01
C HIS A 183 15.15 -4.89 1.54
N SER A 184 14.88 -3.69 2.06
CA SER A 184 13.61 -3.01 1.83
C SER A 184 13.65 -1.95 0.74
N LEU A 185 12.47 -1.53 0.31
CA LEU A 185 12.23 -0.38 -0.56
C LEU A 185 11.10 0.49 0.03
N PRO A 186 11.13 1.82 -0.13
CA PRO A 186 10.07 2.70 0.34
C PRO A 186 8.69 2.31 -0.19
N LEU A 187 7.66 2.38 0.66
CA LEU A 187 6.27 2.13 0.25
C LEU A 187 5.85 3.09 -0.88
N SER A 188 6.32 4.33 -0.85
CA SER A 188 6.11 5.33 -1.90
C SER A 188 6.59 4.83 -3.25
N TYR A 189 7.84 4.37 -3.33
CA TYR A 189 8.43 3.79 -4.52
C TYR A 189 7.62 2.59 -5.05
N ILE A 190 7.26 1.64 -4.17
CA ILE A 190 6.51 0.46 -4.57
C ILE A 190 5.13 0.80 -5.11
N LEU A 191 4.41 1.70 -4.46
CA LEU A 191 3.13 2.17 -4.96
C LEU A 191 3.29 2.82 -6.34
N THR A 192 4.12 3.85 -6.46
CA THR A 192 4.12 4.71 -7.66
C THR A 192 4.83 4.09 -8.86
N THR A 193 5.84 3.25 -8.60
CA THR A 193 6.73 2.72 -9.64
C THR A 193 6.45 1.26 -9.93
N ARG A 194 5.85 0.48 -9.01
CA ARG A 194 5.49 -0.93 -9.25
C ARG A 194 3.98 -1.13 -9.40
N TYR A 195 3.22 -1.03 -8.32
CA TYR A 195 1.81 -1.42 -8.30
C TYR A 195 0.96 -0.59 -9.28
N LEU A 196 1.09 0.74 -9.26
CA LEU A 196 0.34 1.63 -10.16
C LEU A 196 0.81 1.60 -11.62
N LYS A 197 1.82 0.77 -11.92
CA LYS A 197 2.28 0.50 -13.28
C LYS A 197 1.95 -0.93 -13.73
N GLY A 198 1.21 -1.68 -12.91
CA GLY A 198 0.83 -3.06 -13.21
C GLY A 198 1.94 -4.08 -12.93
N MET A 199 2.96 -3.70 -12.16
CA MET A 199 3.99 -4.64 -11.71
C MET A 199 3.68 -5.14 -10.31
N GLU A 200 4.11 -6.36 -10.01
CA GLU A 200 3.94 -7.00 -8.69
C GLU A 200 2.47 -7.08 -8.25
N LEU A 201 1.55 -7.23 -9.21
CA LEU A 201 0.14 -7.49 -8.95
C LEU A 201 -0.20 -8.95 -9.23
N ASP A 202 -1.16 -9.48 -8.48
CA ASP A 202 -1.86 -10.72 -8.76
C ASP A 202 -3.07 -10.43 -9.65
N TYR A 203 -3.09 -11.09 -10.80
CA TYR A 203 -4.13 -10.96 -11.83
C TYR A 203 -5.09 -12.15 -11.85
N ASP A 204 -4.94 -13.10 -10.92
CA ASP A 204 -5.85 -14.23 -10.81
C ASP A 204 -7.29 -13.73 -10.53
N PRO A 205 -8.28 -14.11 -11.37
CA PRO A 205 -9.65 -13.63 -11.22
C PRO A 205 -10.29 -14.00 -9.88
N ASP A 206 -9.94 -15.14 -9.30
CA ASP A 206 -10.49 -15.59 -8.02
C ASP A 206 -9.89 -14.78 -6.87
N THR A 207 -8.58 -14.50 -6.89
CA THR A 207 -7.92 -13.60 -5.93
C THR A 207 -8.51 -12.19 -5.98
N VAL A 208 -8.71 -11.63 -7.19
CA VAL A 208 -9.33 -10.29 -7.36
C VAL A 208 -10.77 -10.29 -6.85
N ARG A 209 -11.57 -11.30 -7.20
CA ARG A 209 -12.98 -11.42 -6.78
C ARG A 209 -13.12 -11.62 -5.28
N SER A 210 -12.25 -12.44 -4.69
CA SER A 210 -12.13 -12.66 -3.24
C SER A 210 -11.80 -11.35 -2.52
N THR A 211 -10.78 -10.62 -2.97
CA THR A 211 -10.39 -9.30 -2.40
C THR A 211 -11.55 -8.30 -2.40
N LYS A 212 -12.32 -8.25 -3.48
CA LYS A 212 -13.50 -7.38 -3.60
C LYS A 212 -14.64 -7.77 -2.64
N GLY A 213 -14.55 -8.89 -1.94
CA GLY A 213 -15.57 -9.37 -1.00
C GLY A 213 -16.79 -9.97 -1.71
N PHE A 214 -16.60 -10.52 -2.91
CA PHE A 214 -17.65 -11.25 -3.64
C PHE A 214 -17.64 -12.75 -3.40
N MET A 215 -16.59 -13.28 -2.78
CA MET A 215 -16.57 -14.65 -2.32
C MET A 215 -17.29 -14.74 -0.97
N ASN A 216 -18.06 -15.81 -0.76
CA ASN A 216 -18.78 -16.06 0.49
C ASN A 216 -17.87 -16.48 1.64
N ASP A 217 -16.57 -16.64 1.37
CA ASP A 217 -15.57 -16.88 2.39
C ASP A 217 -15.41 -15.64 3.30
N ARG A 218 -14.82 -15.86 4.48
CA ARG A 218 -14.47 -14.76 5.40
C ARG A 218 -13.15 -14.10 5.00
N SER A 219 -12.73 -14.28 3.74
CA SER A 219 -11.47 -13.76 3.23
C SER A 219 -11.64 -12.29 2.87
N GLY A 220 -10.78 -11.44 3.44
CA GLY A 220 -10.80 -10.02 3.21
C GLY A 220 -9.59 -9.38 3.87
N VAL A 221 -9.31 -8.15 3.47
CA VAL A 221 -8.28 -7.32 4.09
C VAL A 221 -8.94 -6.26 4.96
N LYS A 222 -8.26 -5.78 5.99
CA LYS A 222 -8.79 -4.71 6.84
C LYS A 222 -9.00 -3.42 6.04
N PHE A 223 -8.03 -3.08 5.19
CA PHE A 223 -8.03 -1.89 4.36
C PHE A 223 -7.91 -2.25 2.87
N LEU A 224 -8.85 -1.76 2.07
CA LEU A 224 -8.84 -1.94 0.62
C LEU A 224 -8.70 -0.57 -0.05
N LEU A 225 -7.53 -0.29 -0.60
CA LEU A 225 -7.29 0.87 -1.45
C LEU A 225 -7.64 0.48 -2.89
N VAL A 226 -8.65 1.15 -3.45
CA VAL A 226 -9.14 0.90 -4.80
C VAL A 226 -8.68 2.03 -5.69
N THR A 227 -7.85 1.72 -6.68
CA THR A 227 -7.27 2.70 -7.59
C THR A 227 -7.72 2.41 -9.02
N HIS A 228 -8.19 3.44 -9.71
CA HIS A 228 -8.46 3.40 -11.15
C HIS A 228 -7.45 4.28 -11.87
N ILE A 229 -6.74 3.68 -12.81
CA ILE A 229 -5.75 4.31 -13.68
C ILE A 229 -6.27 4.26 -15.12
N THR A 230 -6.22 5.39 -15.81
CA THR A 230 -6.48 5.44 -17.25
C THR A 230 -5.26 5.99 -17.98
N TYR A 231 -4.87 5.27 -19.04
CA TYR A 231 -3.86 5.69 -20.01
C TYR A 231 -4.47 6.51 -21.15
N ASP A 232 -5.80 6.56 -21.26
CA ASP A 232 -6.50 7.55 -22.05
C ASP A 232 -6.72 8.80 -21.21
N LEU A 233 -6.03 9.89 -21.57
CA LEU A 233 -6.08 11.16 -20.84
C LEU A 233 -7.40 11.90 -21.03
N THR A 234 -8.24 11.48 -21.98
CA THR A 234 -9.59 12.02 -22.19
C THR A 234 -10.61 11.39 -21.24
N LEU A 235 -10.27 10.23 -20.66
CA LEU A 235 -11.11 9.55 -19.68
C LEU A 235 -10.78 10.00 -18.26
N GLU A 236 -11.84 10.12 -17.45
CA GLU A 236 -11.72 10.36 -16.03
C GLU A 236 -11.73 9.04 -15.26
N PRO A 237 -10.73 8.76 -14.40
CA PRO A 237 -10.74 7.56 -13.59
C PRO A 237 -11.82 7.65 -12.49
N GLU A 238 -12.60 6.59 -12.38
CA GLU A 238 -13.75 6.46 -11.48
C GLU A 238 -13.64 5.20 -10.60
N PRO A 239 -12.87 5.25 -9.50
CA PRO A 239 -12.72 4.11 -8.58
C PRO A 239 -14.06 3.66 -7.98
N GLY A 240 -15.00 4.58 -7.74
CA GLY A 240 -16.35 4.25 -7.25
C GLY A 240 -17.22 3.43 -8.20
N LYS A 241 -16.84 3.28 -9.48
CA LYS A 241 -17.52 2.37 -10.43
C LYS A 241 -16.99 0.93 -10.34
N ILE A 242 -15.86 0.71 -9.68
CA ILE A 242 -15.34 -0.63 -9.42
C ILE A 242 -16.25 -1.27 -8.38
N LYS A 243 -16.89 -2.38 -8.76
CA LYS A 243 -17.83 -3.07 -7.87
C LYS A 243 -17.07 -3.63 -6.67
N ILE A 244 -17.43 -3.19 -5.47
CA ILE A 244 -16.93 -3.70 -4.20
C ILE A 244 -18.09 -4.32 -3.42
N GLY A 245 -17.84 -5.45 -2.77
CA GLY A 245 -18.80 -6.19 -1.97
C GLY A 245 -19.32 -5.40 -0.77
N ARG A 246 -20.56 -5.70 -0.35
CA ARG A 246 -21.29 -4.94 0.68
C ARG A 246 -20.65 -4.93 2.08
N ARG A 247 -19.69 -5.83 2.33
CA ARG A 247 -18.94 -5.94 3.59
C ARG A 247 -17.89 -4.85 3.74
N TYR A 248 -17.52 -4.18 2.65
CA TYR A 248 -16.65 -3.01 2.68
C TYR A 248 -17.48 -1.72 2.74
N LYS A 249 -17.02 -0.77 3.54
CA LYS A 249 -17.60 0.57 3.64
C LYS A 249 -16.59 1.58 3.12
N LEU A 250 -17.06 2.45 2.23
CA LEU A 250 -16.26 3.56 1.71
C LEU A 250 -15.97 4.54 2.85
N VAL A 251 -14.69 4.81 3.11
CA VAL A 251 -14.23 5.62 4.25
C VAL A 251 -14.68 7.07 4.14
N SER A 252 -14.92 7.61 2.92
CA SER A 252 -15.46 8.97 2.76
C SER A 252 -16.91 9.12 3.23
N LEU A 253 -17.61 8.02 3.49
CA LEU A 253 -19.00 7.98 3.99
C LEU A 253 -19.10 7.60 5.47
N VAL A 254 -17.99 7.25 6.12
CA VAL A 254 -17.96 6.94 7.55
C VAL A 254 -17.61 8.25 8.26
N PRO A 255 -18.48 8.81 9.12
CA PRO A 255 -18.09 9.88 10.05
C PRO A 255 -16.82 9.44 10.77
N ASP A 256 -15.90 10.37 11.09
CA ASP A 256 -14.73 9.99 11.88
C ASP A 256 -15.22 9.36 13.19
N ASP A 257 -15.19 8.02 13.24
CA ASP A 257 -15.54 7.27 14.44
C ASP A 257 -14.62 7.81 15.53
N PRO A 258 -15.15 8.21 16.70
CA PRO A 258 -14.29 8.49 17.83
C PRO A 258 -13.49 7.21 18.05
N MET A 259 -12.16 7.32 17.91
CA MET A 259 -11.24 6.25 18.28
C MET A 259 -11.71 5.70 19.63
N PRO A 260 -11.84 4.38 19.81
CA PRO A 260 -12.18 3.82 21.10
C PRO A 260 -11.18 4.38 22.11
N ALA A 261 -11.68 5.13 23.09
CA ALA A 261 -10.89 5.60 24.20
C ALA A 261 -10.35 4.35 24.90
N THR A 262 -9.03 4.16 24.83
CA THR A 262 -8.30 3.21 25.67
C THR A 262 -8.08 3.81 27.04
#